data_AF-A0A485LH22-F1
#
_entry.id   AF-A0A485LH22-F1
#
_cell.length_a   1.000
_cell.length_b   1.000
_cell.length_c   1.000
_cell.angle_alpha   90.00
_cell.angle_beta   90.00
_cell.angle_gamma   90.00
#
_symmetry.space_group_name_H-M   'P 1'
#
loop_
_entity.id
_entity.type
_entity.pdbx_description
1 polymer ?
#
loop_
_entity_poly.entity_id
_entity_poly.type
_entity_poly.pdbx_seq_one_letter_code
_entity_poly.pdbx_strand_id
1 'polypeptide(L)'
;MPSTLLNGSPLPPSLQLTLLVAVVGFFSLATVWRITTTEAFLLVNDRVFRDHQYGMHVGTPPNNDTLPPPSTIPRLIHQSWKTADAIPSQFDPWMQSWRTFNPTWDYMFWDDADNLQLFQTYFPEYYPMATQLSKISLADMARYAMLYHYGGVYADADFECLQSFDDLIDRDLFLSFEPLVHSVLLEGATQPVLCNAILASRPKHPFWLHVLQQIKHRFETNPDRDPVSLTGPRIVNAAVATVDVVKMNISLLPEEYFYPEIAYWNLGNLQSHCGMPEALDATKRACSWLQKYPKGRRTAKTHAVHHWQHTWGMGDRATSYVSLNEIFPRDDVWRPTF
;
A
#
# COMPACT_ATOMS: atom_id res chain seq x y z
N MET A 1 -27.57 22.42 -57.36
CA MET A 1 -28.92 23.00 -57.62
C MET A 1 -29.84 22.57 -56.48
N PRO A 2 -30.77 23.45 -56.05
CA PRO A 2 -30.97 23.80 -54.63
C PRO A 2 -32.13 23.07 -53.95
N SER A 3 -32.15 23.06 -52.61
CA SER A 3 -33.33 22.99 -51.71
C SER A 3 -32.85 22.59 -50.31
N THR A 4 -33.30 23.09 -49.16
CA THR A 4 -34.21 24.17 -48.77
C THR A 4 -33.97 24.33 -47.27
N LEU A 5 -33.70 25.55 -46.80
CA LEU A 5 -33.74 25.89 -45.37
C LEU A 5 -35.19 25.83 -44.90
N LEU A 6 -35.53 24.86 -44.05
CA LEU A 6 -36.78 24.89 -43.31
C LEU A 6 -36.58 25.78 -42.09
N ASN A 7 -37.06 27.02 -42.20
CA ASN A 7 -37.37 27.87 -41.06
C ASN A 7 -38.46 27.17 -40.23
N GLY A 8 -38.08 26.69 -39.05
CA GLY A 8 -39.03 26.21 -38.04
C GLY A 8 -39.83 27.40 -37.50
N SER A 9 -41.14 27.36 -37.68
CA SER A 9 -42.09 28.30 -37.07
C SER A 9 -41.98 28.26 -35.54
N PRO A 10 -42.06 29.40 -34.83
CA PRO A 10 -42.05 29.41 -33.38
C PRO A 10 -43.27 28.67 -32.82
N LEU A 11 -43.04 27.85 -31.78
CA LEU A 11 -44.08 27.14 -31.05
C LEU A 11 -45.14 28.11 -30.52
N PRO A 12 -46.43 27.73 -30.52
CA PRO A 12 -47.51 28.59 -30.04
C PRO A 12 -47.31 28.94 -28.55
N PRO A 13 -47.77 30.12 -28.09
CA PRO A 13 -47.48 30.64 -26.74
C PRO A 13 -47.87 29.69 -25.59
N SER A 14 -48.90 28.87 -25.79
CA SER A 14 -49.35 27.85 -24.82
C SER A 14 -48.35 26.72 -24.61
N LEU A 15 -47.59 26.34 -25.65
CA LEU A 15 -46.53 25.33 -25.57
C LEU A 15 -45.24 25.89 -24.95
N GLN A 16 -44.93 27.17 -25.18
CA GLN A 16 -43.78 27.84 -24.57
C GLN A 16 -43.94 28.00 -23.04
N LEU A 17 -45.14 28.33 -22.56
CA LEU A 17 -45.42 28.43 -21.13
C LEU A 17 -45.35 27.06 -20.43
N THR A 18 -45.81 26.00 -21.12
CA THR A 18 -45.75 24.63 -20.60
C THR A 18 -44.32 24.09 -20.52
N LEU A 19 -43.47 24.40 -21.52
CA LEU A 19 -42.04 24.07 -21.50
C LEU A 19 -41.27 24.86 -20.43
N LEU A 20 -41.59 26.13 -20.21
CA LEU A 20 -40.93 26.93 -19.16
C LEU A 20 -41.28 26.41 -17.76
N VAL A 21 -42.54 26.06 -17.51
CA VAL A 21 -42.98 25.46 -16.23
C VAL A 21 -42.37 24.08 -16.02
N ALA A 22 -42.23 23.26 -17.07
CA ALA A 22 -41.58 21.96 -16.99
C ALA A 22 -40.06 22.07 -16.71
N VAL A 23 -39.37 23.03 -17.34
CA VAL A 23 -37.93 23.25 -17.12
C VAL A 23 -37.67 23.81 -15.71
N VAL A 24 -38.44 24.80 -15.25
CA VAL A 24 -38.31 25.34 -13.87
C VAL A 24 -38.69 24.29 -12.82
N GLY A 25 -39.69 23.45 -13.09
CA GLY A 25 -40.05 22.30 -12.25
C GLY A 25 -38.94 21.25 -12.16
N PHE A 26 -38.28 20.93 -13.28
CA PHE A 26 -37.14 20.00 -13.32
C PHE A 26 -35.90 20.54 -12.61
N PHE A 27 -35.58 21.82 -12.76
CA PHE A 27 -34.47 22.44 -12.02
C PHE A 27 -34.76 22.52 -10.52
N SER A 28 -36.00 22.78 -10.13
CA SER A 28 -36.40 22.81 -8.71
C SER A 28 -36.35 21.41 -8.09
N LEU A 29 -36.87 20.38 -8.77
CA LEU A 29 -36.81 18.99 -8.31
C LEU A 29 -35.37 18.45 -8.26
N ALA A 30 -34.53 18.75 -9.25
CA ALA A 30 -33.13 18.34 -9.25
C ALA A 30 -32.30 19.03 -8.15
N THR A 31 -32.62 20.29 -7.83
CA THR A 31 -31.96 21.04 -6.74
C THR A 31 -32.42 20.53 -5.38
N VAL A 32 -33.71 20.25 -5.20
CA VAL A 32 -34.25 19.62 -3.98
C VAL A 32 -33.72 18.20 -3.80
N TRP A 33 -33.59 17.40 -4.87
CA TRP A 33 -32.99 16.07 -4.82
C TRP A 33 -31.48 16.11 -4.50
N ARG A 34 -30.73 17.09 -5.02
CA ARG A 34 -29.32 17.32 -4.63
C ARG A 34 -29.16 17.78 -3.17
N ILE A 35 -30.03 18.66 -2.68
CA ILE A 35 -29.97 19.14 -1.29
C ILE A 35 -30.34 18.00 -0.33
N THR A 36 -31.43 17.25 -0.60
CA THR A 36 -31.85 16.12 0.25
C THR A 36 -30.87 14.95 0.24
N THR A 37 -30.17 14.68 -0.87
CA THR A 37 -29.12 13.64 -0.90
C THR A 37 -27.85 14.08 -0.16
N THR A 38 -27.48 15.36 -0.20
CA THR A 38 -26.30 15.87 0.53
C THR A 38 -26.58 15.92 2.04
N GLU A 39 -27.76 16.38 2.46
CA GLU A 39 -28.16 16.37 3.88
C GLU A 39 -28.40 14.96 4.42
N ALA A 40 -28.94 14.03 3.61
CA ALA A 40 -29.05 12.63 3.99
C ALA A 40 -27.67 11.95 4.11
N PHE A 41 -26.71 12.30 3.25
CA PHE A 41 -25.34 11.79 3.36
C PHE A 41 -24.63 12.32 4.61
N LEU A 42 -24.85 13.59 4.97
CA LEU A 42 -24.32 14.18 6.20
C LEU A 42 -25.00 13.60 7.46
N LEU A 43 -26.32 13.35 7.43
CA LEU A 43 -27.06 12.78 8.56
C LEU A 43 -26.84 11.27 8.76
N VAL A 44 -26.55 10.52 7.69
CA VAL A 44 -26.16 9.09 7.79
C VAL A 44 -24.76 8.97 8.39
N ASN A 45 -23.82 9.85 8.02
CA ASN A 45 -22.51 9.89 8.69
C ASN A 45 -22.65 10.24 10.17
N ASP A 46 -23.45 11.23 10.55
CA ASP A 46 -23.59 11.62 11.98
C ASP A 46 -24.24 10.54 12.86
N ARG A 47 -25.06 9.63 12.29
CA ARG A 47 -25.70 8.54 13.06
C ARG A 47 -24.87 7.26 13.13
N VAL A 48 -24.03 6.97 12.14
CA VAL A 48 -23.13 5.81 12.19
C VAL A 48 -21.98 6.06 13.18
N PHE A 49 -21.60 7.33 13.42
CA PHE A 49 -20.48 7.71 14.29
C PHE A 49 -20.80 7.81 15.79
N ARG A 50 -22.01 7.48 16.27
CA ARG A 50 -22.40 7.82 17.65
C ARG A 50 -22.89 6.68 18.54
N ASP A 51 -22.70 5.42 18.17
CA ASP A 51 -23.21 4.31 19.01
C ASP A 51 -22.32 3.05 18.98
N HIS A 52 -21.02 3.16 19.27
CA HIS A 52 -20.18 2.02 19.67
C HIS A 52 -19.16 2.46 20.73
N GLN A 53 -19.66 2.80 21.92
CA GLN A 53 -18.83 3.04 23.09
C GLN A 53 -18.76 1.76 23.94
N TYR A 54 -17.92 0.81 23.52
CA TYR A 54 -17.45 -0.30 24.35
C TYR A 54 -15.92 -0.41 24.22
N GLY A 55 -15.21 0.10 25.22
CA GLY A 55 -13.92 -0.44 25.67
C GLY A 55 -12.68 -0.31 24.77
N MET A 56 -12.59 0.62 23.83
CA MET A 56 -11.32 0.95 23.17
C MET A 56 -10.62 2.10 23.90
N HIS A 57 -9.44 1.87 24.47
CA HIS A 57 -8.61 2.96 24.97
C HIS A 57 -8.01 3.71 23.77
N VAL A 58 -8.55 4.91 23.51
CA VAL A 58 -7.98 5.86 22.54
C VAL A 58 -6.70 6.43 23.14
N GLY A 59 -5.57 5.77 22.88
CA GLY A 59 -4.25 6.34 23.12
C GLY A 59 -4.00 7.44 22.09
N THR A 60 -3.77 8.67 22.55
CA THR A 60 -3.22 9.72 21.69
C THR A 60 -1.75 9.40 21.46
N PRO A 61 -1.24 9.38 20.22
CA PRO A 61 0.20 9.40 19.99
C PRO A 61 0.77 10.64 20.69
N PRO A 62 2.00 10.58 21.24
CA PRO A 62 2.63 11.76 21.83
C PRO A 62 2.62 12.89 20.81
N ASN A 63 2.08 14.04 21.21
CA ASN A 63 2.06 15.26 20.41
C ASN A 63 3.53 15.69 20.18
N ASN A 64 4.10 15.34 19.02
CA ASN A 64 5.55 15.27 18.83
C ASN A 64 6.17 16.53 18.18
N ASP A 65 5.47 17.67 18.20
CA ASP A 65 5.95 18.90 17.55
C ASP A 65 7.11 19.61 18.30
N THR A 66 7.66 19.03 19.37
CA THR A 66 8.72 19.65 20.18
C THR A 66 9.97 18.79 20.42
N LEU A 67 9.98 17.53 20.00
CA LEU A 67 11.15 16.65 20.12
C LEU A 67 11.79 16.44 18.73
N PRO A 68 13.13 16.46 18.62
CA PRO A 68 13.77 16.02 17.39
C PRO A 68 13.31 14.59 17.07
N PRO A 69 13.00 14.28 15.81
CA PRO A 69 12.53 12.95 15.44
C PRO A 69 13.53 11.91 15.94
N PRO A 70 13.05 10.75 16.44
CA PRO A 70 13.90 9.63 16.81
C PRO A 70 15.01 9.42 15.79
N SER A 71 16.25 9.27 16.25
CA SER A 71 17.39 8.97 15.37
C SER A 71 17.42 7.51 14.91
N THR A 72 16.45 6.70 15.32
CA THR A 72 16.36 5.25 15.08
C THR A 72 14.95 4.88 14.65
N ILE A 73 14.78 3.66 14.11
CA ILE A 73 13.47 3.11 13.76
C ILE A 73 12.65 2.89 15.05
N PRO A 74 11.44 3.47 15.18
CA PRO A 74 10.52 3.18 16.27
C PRO A 74 10.13 1.70 16.35
N ARG A 75 9.86 1.22 17.57
CA ARG A 75 9.30 -0.12 17.83
C ARG A 75 7.81 -0.16 17.50
N LEU A 76 7.48 0.08 16.25
CA LEU A 76 6.12 0.17 15.75
C LEU A 76 5.99 -0.65 14.47
N ILE A 77 5.08 -1.63 14.49
CA ILE A 77 4.76 -2.47 13.35
C ILE A 77 3.54 -1.88 12.62
N HIS A 78 3.65 -1.76 11.30
CA HIS A 78 2.55 -1.41 10.42
C HIS A 78 2.23 -2.61 9.53
N GLN A 79 0.97 -3.08 9.58
CA GLN A 79 0.43 -3.95 8.54
C GLN A 79 -0.88 -3.36 8.02
N SER A 80 -1.20 -3.65 6.76
CA SER A 80 -2.38 -3.10 6.11
C SER A 80 -3.18 -4.18 5.40
N TRP A 81 -4.50 -4.08 5.45
CA TRP A 81 -5.41 -4.86 4.61
C TRP A 81 -6.61 -4.03 4.19
N LYS A 82 -7.39 -4.49 3.20
CA LYS A 82 -8.48 -3.72 2.58
C LYS A 82 -9.49 -3.16 3.60
N THR A 83 -9.86 -3.96 4.60
CA THR A 83 -10.73 -3.60 5.71
C THR A 83 -10.32 -4.34 6.98
N ALA A 84 -10.62 -3.75 8.15
CA ALA A 84 -10.39 -4.41 9.44
C ALA A 84 -11.34 -5.60 9.69
N ASP A 85 -12.54 -5.61 9.09
CA ASP A 85 -13.55 -6.64 9.37
C ASP A 85 -13.46 -7.88 8.47
N ALA A 86 -12.62 -7.87 7.43
CA ALA A 86 -12.55 -8.95 6.44
C ALA A 86 -11.12 -9.22 5.96
N ILE A 87 -10.31 -9.78 6.86
CA ILE A 87 -8.95 -10.22 6.61
C ILE A 87 -8.96 -11.73 6.28
N PRO A 88 -8.28 -12.20 5.22
CA PRO A 88 -8.13 -13.63 4.94
C PRO A 88 -7.68 -14.39 6.19
N SER A 89 -8.46 -15.37 6.61
CA SER A 89 -8.15 -16.19 7.81
C SER A 89 -6.78 -16.88 7.74
N GLN A 90 -6.25 -17.15 6.54
CA GLN A 90 -4.90 -17.68 6.37
C GLN A 90 -3.79 -16.71 6.80
N PHE A 91 -4.08 -15.40 6.92
CA PHE A 91 -3.12 -14.37 7.33
C PHE A 91 -3.05 -14.24 8.85
N ASP A 92 -4.07 -14.70 9.58
CA ASP A 92 -4.13 -14.67 11.04
C ASP A 92 -2.83 -15.15 11.73
N PRO A 93 -2.32 -16.37 11.47
CA PRO A 93 -1.07 -16.82 12.10
C PRO A 93 0.14 -15.96 11.73
N TRP A 94 0.17 -15.40 10.52
CA TRP A 94 1.27 -14.57 10.04
C TRP A 94 1.26 -13.21 10.71
N MET A 95 0.10 -12.57 10.82
CA MET A 95 -0.06 -11.30 11.52
C MET A 95 0.24 -11.44 13.03
N GLN A 96 -0.27 -12.51 13.69
CA GLN A 96 0.02 -12.77 15.11
C GLN A 96 1.52 -13.02 15.39
N SER A 97 2.26 -13.59 14.43
CA SER A 97 3.69 -13.85 14.61
C SER A 97 4.49 -12.57 14.89
N TRP A 98 4.09 -11.42 14.30
CA TRP A 98 4.75 -10.14 14.51
C TRP A 98 4.70 -9.69 15.98
N ARG A 99 3.55 -9.84 16.64
CA ARG A 99 3.39 -9.57 18.08
C ARG A 99 4.12 -10.59 18.93
N THR A 100 4.07 -11.87 18.52
CA THR A 100 4.73 -12.97 19.25
C THR A 100 6.23 -12.75 19.35
N PHE A 101 6.89 -12.34 18.26
CA PHE A 101 8.34 -12.14 18.22
C PHE A 101 8.77 -10.73 18.64
N ASN A 102 7.85 -9.76 18.71
CA ASN A 102 8.12 -8.39 19.11
C ASN A 102 7.12 -7.93 20.20
N PRO A 103 7.11 -8.59 21.38
CA PRO A 103 6.05 -8.41 22.39
C PRO A 103 6.02 -7.03 23.04
N THR A 104 7.11 -6.25 22.95
CA THR A 104 7.20 -4.89 23.47
C THR A 104 6.96 -3.82 22.40
N TRP A 105 6.62 -4.22 21.18
CA TRP A 105 6.41 -3.29 20.07
C TRP A 105 4.92 -2.97 19.93
N ASP A 106 4.63 -1.73 19.61
CA ASP A 106 3.29 -1.30 19.24
C ASP A 106 2.94 -1.84 17.85
N TYR A 107 1.65 -2.04 17.61
CA TYR A 107 1.14 -2.56 16.35
C TYR A 107 0.02 -1.68 15.85
N MET A 108 0.14 -1.20 14.62
CA MET A 108 -0.81 -0.32 13.97
C MET A 108 -1.34 -0.94 12.69
N PHE A 109 -2.66 -1.05 12.61
CA PHE A 109 -3.34 -1.62 11.46
C PHE A 109 -3.97 -0.53 10.59
N TRP A 110 -3.82 -0.68 9.28
CA TRP A 110 -4.28 0.28 8.27
C TRP A 110 -5.24 -0.37 7.29
N ASP A 111 -6.25 0.38 6.87
CA ASP A 111 -7.14 -0.02 5.78
C ASP A 111 -7.23 1.00 4.63
N ASP A 112 -8.02 0.66 3.62
CA ASP A 112 -8.19 1.50 2.43
C ASP A 112 -8.68 2.92 2.77
N ALA A 113 -9.54 3.07 3.78
CA ALA A 113 -10.07 4.35 4.20
C ALA A 113 -8.99 5.18 4.92
N ASP A 114 -8.24 4.55 5.82
CA ASP A 114 -7.12 5.19 6.51
C ASP A 114 -6.05 5.67 5.53
N ASN A 115 -5.76 4.87 4.48
CA ASN A 115 -4.78 5.22 3.46
C ASN A 115 -5.13 6.54 2.78
N LEU A 116 -6.42 6.76 2.47
CA LEU A 116 -6.87 7.99 1.84
C LEU A 116 -6.86 9.17 2.83
N GLN A 117 -7.29 8.93 4.07
CA GLN A 117 -7.33 9.94 5.13
C GLN A 117 -5.93 10.43 5.52
N LEU A 118 -4.92 9.56 5.50
CA LEU A 118 -3.50 9.90 5.66
C LEU A 118 -3.05 11.02 4.70
N PHE A 119 -3.43 10.91 3.43
CA PHE A 119 -3.11 11.96 2.45
C PHE A 119 -3.94 13.20 2.64
N GLN A 120 -5.22 13.05 3.00
CA GLN A 120 -6.09 14.21 3.25
C GLN A 120 -5.56 15.09 4.39
N THR A 121 -5.11 14.46 5.48
CA THR A 121 -4.71 15.14 6.71
C THR A 121 -3.25 15.60 6.67
N TYR A 122 -2.32 14.71 6.33
CA TYR A 122 -0.89 14.95 6.54
C TYR A 122 -0.10 15.29 5.27
N PHE A 123 -0.67 15.01 4.09
CA PHE A 123 0.00 15.20 2.80
C PHE A 123 -0.98 15.77 1.74
N PRO A 124 -1.67 16.88 2.05
CA PRO A 124 -2.78 17.39 1.23
C PRO A 124 -2.39 17.73 -0.21
N GLU A 125 -1.11 17.99 -0.49
CA GLU A 125 -0.59 18.22 -1.83
C GLU A 125 -0.61 16.95 -2.72
N TYR A 126 -0.64 15.75 -2.13
CA TYR A 126 -0.75 14.47 -2.83
C TYR A 126 -2.19 13.95 -2.86
N TYR A 127 -3.09 14.46 -2.01
CA TYR A 127 -4.48 13.99 -1.89
C TYR A 127 -5.26 13.98 -3.21
N PRO A 128 -5.19 15.00 -4.09
CA PRO A 128 -5.88 14.96 -5.38
C PRO A 128 -5.42 13.81 -6.28
N MET A 129 -4.14 13.44 -6.22
CA MET A 129 -3.61 12.28 -6.93
C MET A 129 -4.05 10.98 -6.24
N ALA A 130 -3.98 10.92 -4.90
CA ALA A 130 -4.36 9.75 -4.11
C ALA A 130 -5.79 9.28 -4.39
N THR A 131 -6.74 10.20 -4.54
CA THR A 131 -8.14 9.90 -4.90
C THR A 131 -8.33 9.28 -6.29
N GLN A 132 -7.33 9.38 -7.17
CA GLN A 132 -7.36 8.86 -8.54
C GLN A 132 -6.61 7.53 -8.70
N LEU A 133 -5.85 7.12 -7.67
CA LEU A 133 -5.09 5.88 -7.71
C LEU A 133 -5.99 4.66 -7.53
N SER A 134 -5.57 3.54 -8.12
CA SER A 134 -6.13 2.24 -7.75
C SER A 134 -5.87 1.97 -6.26
N LYS A 135 -6.68 1.12 -5.62
CA LYS A 135 -6.49 0.75 -4.20
C LYS A 135 -5.09 0.19 -3.91
N ILE A 136 -4.57 -0.63 -4.83
CA ILE A 136 -3.22 -1.22 -4.72
C ILE A 136 -2.17 -0.12 -4.79
N SER A 137 -2.28 0.79 -5.77
CA SER A 137 -1.35 1.90 -5.91
C SER A 137 -1.42 2.87 -4.72
N LEU A 138 -2.61 3.08 -4.16
CA LEU A 138 -2.78 3.89 -2.96
C LEU A 138 -2.14 3.22 -1.74
N ALA A 139 -2.31 1.92 -1.53
CA ALA A 139 -1.65 1.18 -0.44
C ALA A 139 -0.12 1.19 -0.57
N ASP A 140 0.38 1.02 -1.81
CA ASP A 140 1.80 1.17 -2.13
C ASP A 140 2.32 2.57 -1.80
N MET A 141 1.60 3.62 -2.16
CA MET A 141 2.01 4.99 -1.85
C MET A 141 1.90 5.29 -0.36
N ALA A 142 0.84 4.79 0.29
CA ALA A 142 0.54 5.03 1.69
C ALA A 142 1.63 4.48 2.61
N ARG A 143 2.20 3.29 2.35
CA ARG A 143 3.28 2.75 3.20
C ARG A 143 4.51 3.67 3.29
N TYR A 144 4.83 4.42 2.23
CA TYR A 144 5.91 5.41 2.26
C TYR A 144 5.53 6.64 3.10
N ALA A 145 4.29 7.12 2.96
CA ALA A 145 3.76 8.24 3.73
C ALA A 145 3.63 7.89 5.23
N MET A 146 3.20 6.66 5.56
CA MET A 146 3.17 6.11 6.91
C MET A 146 4.56 6.13 7.54
N LEU A 147 5.56 5.56 6.86
CA LEU A 147 6.94 5.51 7.35
C LEU A 147 7.57 6.90 7.47
N TYR A 148 7.23 7.85 6.58
CA TYR A 148 7.64 9.24 6.78
C TYR A 148 7.00 9.86 8.02
N HIS A 149 5.72 9.62 8.26
CA HIS A 149 5.00 10.25 9.36
C HIS A 149 5.33 9.62 10.72
N TYR A 150 5.15 8.31 10.85
CA TYR A 150 5.26 7.55 12.10
C TYR A 150 6.64 6.88 12.27
N GLY A 151 7.36 6.62 11.19
CA GLY A 151 8.50 5.69 11.21
C GLY A 151 8.03 4.25 11.37
N GLY A 152 8.89 3.39 11.91
CA GLY A 152 8.57 2.01 12.25
C GLY A 152 8.96 1.02 11.16
N VAL A 153 8.37 -0.18 11.22
CA VAL A 153 8.53 -1.26 10.25
C VAL A 153 7.17 -1.53 9.61
N TYR A 154 7.08 -1.35 8.30
CA TYR A 154 5.95 -1.79 7.50
C TYR A 154 6.22 -3.19 6.95
N ALA A 155 5.21 -4.05 6.99
CA ALA A 155 5.20 -5.34 6.29
C ALA A 155 3.82 -5.63 5.69
N ASP A 156 3.78 -6.19 4.47
CA ASP A 156 2.55 -6.72 3.88
C ASP A 156 1.90 -7.79 4.81
N ALA A 157 0.58 -7.95 4.73
CA ALA A 157 -0.16 -8.87 5.62
C ALA A 157 0.17 -10.36 5.41
N ASP A 158 0.78 -10.71 4.28
CA ASP A 158 1.27 -12.05 3.97
C ASP A 158 2.75 -12.27 4.36
N PHE A 159 3.27 -11.45 5.28
CA PHE A 159 4.53 -11.73 5.99
C PHE A 159 4.33 -12.47 7.30
N GLU A 160 5.09 -13.54 7.46
CA GLU A 160 5.31 -14.22 8.74
C GLU A 160 6.63 -13.76 9.37
N CYS A 161 6.57 -13.24 10.59
CA CYS A 161 7.72 -12.92 11.42
C CYS A 161 8.28 -14.21 12.06
N LEU A 162 9.61 -14.36 12.09
CA LEU A 162 10.29 -15.55 12.60
C LEU A 162 11.24 -15.29 13.78
N GLN A 163 11.58 -14.01 14.03
CA GLN A 163 12.40 -13.58 15.16
C GLN A 163 12.24 -12.07 15.40
N SER A 164 12.67 -11.60 16.58
CA SER A 164 12.61 -10.20 16.96
C SER A 164 13.38 -9.30 15.99
N PHE A 165 12.86 -8.09 15.76
CA PHE A 165 13.49 -7.03 14.95
C PHE A 165 14.33 -6.05 15.79
N ASP A 166 14.54 -6.30 17.09
CA ASP A 166 15.25 -5.39 17.99
C ASP A 166 16.72 -5.12 17.56
N ASP A 167 17.38 -6.04 16.86
CA ASP A 167 18.74 -5.84 16.31
C ASP A 167 18.75 -5.02 15.00
N LEU A 168 17.57 -4.72 14.45
CA LEU A 168 17.40 -3.97 13.21
C LEU A 168 17.15 -2.48 13.42
N ILE A 169 16.71 -2.06 14.61
CA ILE A 169 16.16 -0.71 14.84
C ILE A 169 17.18 0.42 14.93
N ASP A 170 18.45 0.13 15.21
CA ASP A 170 19.52 1.15 15.32
C ASP A 170 19.91 1.79 13.97
N ARG A 171 19.14 1.53 12.91
CA ARG A 171 19.30 2.08 11.56
C ARG A 171 18.39 3.29 11.37
N ASP A 172 18.76 4.16 10.43
CA ASP A 172 17.89 5.25 9.96
C ASP A 172 16.80 4.73 9.02
N LEU A 173 17.18 3.87 8.08
CA LEU A 173 16.30 3.28 7.08
C LEU A 173 16.90 1.95 6.61
N PHE A 174 16.05 0.93 6.46
CA PHE A 174 16.45 -0.26 5.71
C PHE A 174 15.46 -0.60 4.59
N LEU A 175 16.04 -1.06 3.48
CA LEU A 175 15.35 -1.67 2.35
C LEU A 175 15.91 -3.08 2.17
N SER A 176 15.22 -3.91 1.40
CA SER A 176 15.66 -5.28 1.16
C SER A 176 15.44 -5.72 -0.27
N PHE A 177 16.38 -6.50 -0.78
CA PHE A 177 16.29 -7.10 -2.10
C PHE A 177 15.34 -8.28 -2.08
N GLU A 178 14.51 -8.40 -3.11
CA GLU A 178 13.77 -9.64 -3.36
C GLU A 178 14.70 -10.78 -3.81
N PRO A 179 14.23 -12.02 -3.88
CA PRO A 179 15.03 -13.14 -4.33
C PRO A 179 15.58 -12.90 -5.73
N LEU A 180 16.88 -13.15 -5.95
CA LEU A 180 17.51 -13.04 -7.27
C LEU A 180 16.71 -13.77 -8.38
N VAL A 181 16.12 -14.91 -8.02
CA VAL A 181 15.30 -15.72 -8.92
C VAL A 181 14.08 -14.96 -9.44
N HIS A 182 13.43 -14.13 -8.61
CA HIS A 182 12.30 -13.30 -9.04
C HIS A 182 12.78 -12.18 -9.94
N SER A 183 13.78 -11.41 -9.51
CA SER A 183 14.28 -10.28 -10.28
C SER A 183 14.76 -10.69 -11.68
N VAL A 184 15.47 -11.81 -11.77
CA VAL A 184 16.07 -12.24 -13.04
C VAL A 184 15.07 -13.00 -13.90
N LEU A 185 14.33 -13.96 -13.34
CA LEU A 185 13.50 -14.87 -14.14
C LEU A 185 12.09 -14.33 -14.41
N LEU A 186 11.57 -13.41 -13.59
CA LEU A 186 10.24 -12.81 -13.80
C LEU A 186 10.32 -11.39 -14.37
N GLU A 187 11.28 -10.59 -13.90
CA GLU A 187 11.40 -9.17 -14.28
C GLU A 187 12.47 -8.92 -15.36
N GLY A 188 13.26 -9.93 -15.73
CA GLY A 188 14.32 -9.79 -16.73
C GLY A 188 15.49 -8.91 -16.27
N ALA A 189 15.63 -8.67 -14.97
CA ALA A 189 16.75 -7.93 -14.41
C ALA A 189 18.05 -8.75 -14.49
N THR A 190 19.19 -8.07 -14.36
CA THR A 190 20.51 -8.74 -14.30
C THR A 190 21.07 -8.82 -12.89
N GLN A 191 20.42 -8.19 -11.92
CA GLN A 191 20.79 -8.12 -10.50
C GLN A 191 19.51 -8.14 -9.64
N PRO A 192 19.62 -8.46 -8.34
CA PRO A 192 18.49 -8.35 -7.42
C PRO A 192 17.91 -6.92 -7.41
N VAL A 193 16.59 -6.81 -7.36
CA VAL A 193 15.90 -5.52 -7.20
C VAL A 193 15.28 -5.41 -5.81
N LEU A 194 15.09 -4.18 -5.34
CA LEU A 194 14.45 -3.92 -4.06
C LEU A 194 12.96 -4.24 -4.13
N CYS A 195 12.45 -4.84 -3.07
CA CYS A 195 11.02 -5.05 -2.86
C CYS A 195 10.47 -3.97 -1.92
N ASN A 196 9.18 -3.64 -2.06
CA ASN A 196 8.50 -2.66 -1.21
C ASN A 196 7.55 -3.31 -0.19
N ALA A 197 7.57 -4.64 -0.05
CA ALA A 197 6.66 -5.38 0.81
C ALA A 197 7.11 -5.39 2.30
N ILE A 198 8.40 -5.12 2.58
CA ILE A 198 8.91 -4.81 3.91
C ILE A 198 9.88 -3.64 3.86
N LEU A 199 9.64 -2.64 4.69
CA LEU A 199 10.34 -1.35 4.67
C LEU A 199 10.39 -0.80 6.09
N ALA A 200 11.44 -0.09 6.45
CA ALA A 200 11.51 0.53 7.76
C ALA A 200 12.30 1.81 7.74
N SER A 201 11.90 2.77 8.59
CA SER A 201 12.73 3.95 8.84
C SER A 201 12.41 4.59 10.19
N ARG A 202 13.31 5.46 10.62
CA ARG A 202 12.96 6.52 11.55
C ARG A 202 11.92 7.46 10.90
N PRO A 203 11.08 8.13 11.70
CA PRO A 203 10.17 9.15 11.16
C PRO A 203 10.96 10.28 10.50
N LYS A 204 10.32 10.92 9.51
CA LYS A 204 10.85 12.05 8.74
C LYS A 204 12.14 11.74 7.98
N HIS A 205 12.42 10.47 7.67
CA HIS A 205 13.54 10.13 6.81
C HIS A 205 13.30 10.72 5.39
N PRO A 206 14.22 11.56 4.85
CA PRO A 206 13.96 12.34 3.64
C PRO A 206 13.74 11.49 2.37
N PHE A 207 14.23 10.25 2.38
CA PHE A 207 14.03 9.30 1.29
C PHE A 207 12.55 9.10 0.92
N TRP A 208 11.63 9.07 1.89
CA TRP A 208 10.22 8.83 1.58
C TRP A 208 9.55 10.00 0.86
N LEU A 209 9.89 11.25 1.19
CA LEU A 209 9.42 12.40 0.42
C LEU A 209 9.98 12.36 -1.01
N HIS A 210 11.23 11.95 -1.17
CA HIS A 210 11.82 11.77 -2.49
C HIS A 210 11.06 10.71 -3.31
N VAL A 211 10.69 9.58 -2.70
CA VAL A 211 9.84 8.56 -3.35
C VAL A 211 8.47 9.16 -3.73
N LEU A 212 7.77 9.84 -2.81
CA LEU A 212 6.47 10.46 -3.08
C LEU A 212 6.54 11.50 -4.22
N GLN A 213 7.61 12.31 -4.27
CA GLN A 213 7.86 13.25 -5.36
C GLN A 213 8.06 12.54 -6.71
N GLN A 214 8.80 11.43 -6.73
CA GLN A 214 8.99 10.63 -7.94
C GLN A 214 7.67 9.99 -8.40
N ILE A 215 6.83 9.50 -7.47
CA ILE A 215 5.48 8.99 -7.78
C ILE A 215 4.65 10.10 -8.44
N LYS A 216 4.59 11.28 -7.81
CA LYS A 216 3.84 12.42 -8.34
C LYS A 216 4.32 12.81 -9.73
N HIS A 217 5.63 12.91 -9.93
CA HIS A 217 6.20 13.23 -11.23
C HIS A 217 5.83 12.21 -12.31
N ARG A 218 5.94 10.90 -12.01
CA ARG A 218 5.51 9.85 -12.94
C ARG A 218 4.00 9.89 -13.19
N PHE A 219 3.21 10.17 -12.16
CA PHE A 219 1.77 10.31 -12.29
C PHE A 219 1.41 11.44 -13.27
N GLU A 220 2.13 12.56 -13.22
CA GLU A 220 1.85 13.72 -14.07
C GLU A 220 2.37 13.55 -15.51
N THR A 221 3.44 12.76 -15.70
CA THR A 221 4.17 12.69 -16.99
C THR A 221 3.93 11.42 -17.79
N ASN A 222 3.47 10.34 -17.16
CA ASN A 222 3.26 9.05 -17.82
C ASN A 222 1.78 8.64 -17.76
N PRO A 223 1.13 8.33 -18.89
CA PRO A 223 -0.23 7.78 -18.87
C PRO A 223 -0.31 6.36 -18.29
N ASP A 224 0.78 5.61 -18.28
CA ASP A 224 0.82 4.27 -17.68
C ASP A 224 0.63 4.36 -16.16
N ARG A 225 -0.34 3.58 -15.67
CA ARG A 225 -0.75 3.50 -14.26
C ARG A 225 -0.47 2.12 -13.65
N ASP A 226 0.41 1.33 -14.28
CA ASP A 226 0.87 0.06 -13.71
C ASP A 226 1.33 0.23 -12.25
N PRO A 227 0.69 -0.44 -11.27
CA PRO A 227 1.02 -0.29 -9.87
C PRO A 227 2.49 -0.61 -9.57
N VAL A 228 3.05 -1.65 -10.19
CA VAL A 228 4.44 -2.09 -9.96
C VAL A 228 5.44 -0.99 -10.32
N SER A 229 5.18 -0.27 -11.42
CA SER A 229 6.02 0.80 -11.94
C SER A 229 5.76 2.17 -11.31
N LEU A 230 4.50 2.50 -11.03
CA LEU A 230 4.10 3.82 -10.53
C LEU A 230 4.38 3.99 -9.04
N THR A 231 3.94 3.02 -8.22
CA THR A 231 3.94 3.12 -6.75
C THR A 231 4.65 1.96 -6.07
N GLY A 232 4.85 0.83 -6.77
CA GLY A 232 5.39 -0.41 -6.25
C GLY A 232 6.93 -0.47 -6.20
N PRO A 233 7.54 -1.66 -6.30
CA PRO A 233 8.98 -1.83 -6.07
C PRO A 233 9.87 -1.06 -7.08
N ARG A 234 9.41 -0.85 -8.32
CA ARG A 234 10.24 -0.17 -9.34
C ARG A 234 10.41 1.33 -9.06
N ILE A 235 9.47 2.00 -8.39
CA ILE A 235 9.68 3.41 -8.00
C ILE A 235 10.71 3.52 -6.88
N VAL A 236 10.72 2.57 -5.93
CA VAL A 236 11.71 2.53 -4.84
C VAL A 236 13.11 2.30 -5.41
N ASN A 237 13.27 1.33 -6.31
CA ASN A 237 14.56 1.09 -6.99
C ASN A 237 15.07 2.32 -7.73
N ALA A 238 14.19 3.00 -8.49
CA ALA A 238 14.56 4.21 -9.19
C ALA A 238 14.94 5.36 -8.24
N ALA A 239 14.22 5.52 -7.13
CA ALA A 239 14.52 6.53 -6.12
C ALA A 239 15.90 6.29 -5.50
N VAL A 240 16.22 5.03 -5.11
CA VAL A 240 17.54 4.65 -4.57
C VAL A 240 18.66 4.97 -5.56
N ALA A 241 18.46 4.70 -6.85
CA ALA A 241 19.45 4.97 -7.89
C ALA A 241 19.79 6.47 -8.08
N THR A 242 18.98 7.39 -7.54
CA THR A 242 19.16 8.84 -7.69
C THR A 242 19.71 9.52 -6.44
N VAL A 243 20.02 8.76 -5.39
CA VAL A 243 20.52 9.28 -4.11
C VAL A 243 21.84 8.65 -3.71
N ASP A 244 22.61 9.35 -2.88
CA ASP A 244 23.76 8.77 -2.20
C ASP A 244 23.27 8.02 -0.95
N VAL A 245 23.20 6.69 -1.06
CA VAL A 245 22.70 5.82 0.01
C VAL A 245 23.54 5.89 1.29
N VAL A 246 24.84 6.16 1.19
CA VAL A 246 25.73 6.28 2.35
C VAL A 246 25.43 7.60 3.05
N LYS A 247 25.33 8.69 2.30
CA LYS A 247 25.00 10.01 2.85
C LYS A 247 23.60 10.06 3.45
N MET A 248 22.66 9.30 2.90
CA MET A 248 21.30 9.17 3.43
C MET A 248 21.15 8.08 4.50
N ASN A 249 22.22 7.38 4.89
CA ASN A 249 22.19 6.29 5.87
C ASN A 249 21.15 5.18 5.56
N ILE A 250 21.05 4.80 4.28
CA ILE A 250 20.14 3.74 3.81
C ILE A 250 20.86 2.39 3.84
N SER A 251 20.38 1.48 4.69
CA SER A 251 20.86 0.10 4.74
C SER A 251 20.16 -0.76 3.68
N LEU A 252 20.92 -1.38 2.79
CA LEU A 252 20.40 -2.35 1.81
C LEU A 252 20.65 -3.77 2.31
N LEU A 253 19.59 -4.44 2.77
CA LEU A 253 19.67 -5.77 3.35
C LEU A 253 19.51 -6.87 2.26
N PRO A 254 20.32 -7.94 2.31
CA PRO A 254 20.16 -9.07 1.40
C PRO A 254 18.83 -9.80 1.55
N GLU A 255 18.42 -10.51 0.51
CA GLU A 255 17.19 -11.32 0.46
C GLU A 255 17.01 -12.27 1.67
N GLU A 256 18.10 -12.81 2.22
CA GLU A 256 18.07 -13.79 3.31
C GLU A 256 17.50 -13.25 4.65
N TYR A 257 17.34 -11.92 4.78
CA TYR A 257 16.70 -11.30 5.94
C TYR A 257 15.18 -11.51 5.93
N PHE A 258 14.51 -11.31 4.79
CA PHE A 258 13.03 -11.24 4.74
C PHE A 258 12.40 -11.99 3.56
N TYR A 259 13.19 -12.31 2.53
CA TYR A 259 12.77 -13.05 1.35
C TYR A 259 13.60 -14.32 1.17
N PRO A 260 13.66 -15.20 2.18
CA PRO A 260 14.36 -16.48 2.02
C PRO A 260 13.60 -17.41 1.06
N GLU A 261 12.31 -17.18 0.82
CA GLU A 261 11.43 -18.03 0.02
C GLU A 261 10.98 -17.36 -1.28
N ILE A 262 10.49 -18.18 -2.21
CA ILE A 262 10.04 -17.75 -3.54
C ILE A 262 8.53 -17.97 -3.70
N ALA A 263 7.93 -17.34 -4.71
CA ALA A 263 6.56 -17.60 -5.16
C ALA A 263 6.38 -19.04 -5.68
N TYR A 264 6.19 -20.02 -4.79
CA TYR A 264 6.09 -21.43 -5.16
C TYR A 264 4.94 -21.76 -6.10
N TRP A 265 3.83 -21.00 -6.01
CA TRP A 265 2.72 -21.12 -6.95
C TRP A 265 3.15 -20.81 -8.41
N ASN A 266 4.25 -20.08 -8.60
CA ASN A 266 4.81 -19.72 -9.90
C ASN A 266 6.07 -20.53 -10.26
N LEU A 267 6.36 -21.62 -9.54
CA LEU A 267 7.61 -22.38 -9.71
C LEU A 267 7.78 -22.92 -11.14
N GLY A 268 6.69 -23.37 -11.77
CA GLY A 268 6.74 -23.84 -13.16
C GLY A 268 7.18 -22.75 -14.14
N ASN A 269 6.71 -21.52 -13.96
CA ASN A 269 7.13 -20.38 -14.78
C ASN A 269 8.61 -20.05 -14.54
N LEU A 270 9.03 -19.96 -13.27
CA LEU A 270 10.44 -19.73 -12.91
C LEU A 270 11.37 -20.78 -13.56
N GLN A 271 10.99 -22.05 -13.51
CA GLN A 271 11.76 -23.14 -14.11
C GLN A 271 11.76 -23.08 -15.64
N SER A 272 10.70 -22.57 -16.27
CA SER A 272 10.62 -22.45 -17.73
C SER A 272 11.66 -21.49 -18.33
N HIS A 273 12.16 -20.55 -17.52
CA HIS A 273 13.25 -19.64 -17.91
C HIS A 273 14.65 -20.26 -17.77
N CYS A 274 14.75 -21.49 -17.25
CA CYS A 274 16.01 -22.20 -17.10
C CYS A 274 16.27 -23.18 -18.25
N GLY A 275 17.54 -23.40 -18.57
CA GLY A 275 17.97 -24.41 -19.56
C GLY A 275 18.24 -23.88 -20.97
N MET A 276 18.22 -22.55 -21.19
CA MET A 276 18.64 -21.96 -22.47
C MET A 276 20.18 -21.89 -22.56
N PRO A 277 20.82 -22.47 -23.60
CA PRO A 277 22.29 -22.45 -23.74
C PRO A 277 22.88 -21.02 -23.80
N GLU A 278 22.17 -20.10 -24.44
CA GLU A 278 22.55 -18.70 -24.63
C GLU A 278 22.09 -17.78 -23.48
N ALA A 279 21.64 -18.35 -22.35
CA ALA A 279 21.21 -17.57 -21.21
C ALA A 279 22.32 -16.64 -20.68
N LEU A 280 21.92 -15.43 -20.29
CA LEU A 280 22.77 -14.46 -19.61
C LEU A 280 23.35 -15.06 -18.32
N ASP A 281 24.50 -14.54 -17.87
CA ASP A 281 25.14 -14.98 -16.62
C ASP A 281 24.20 -14.87 -15.41
N ALA A 282 23.44 -13.77 -15.33
CA ALA A 282 22.43 -13.58 -14.29
C ALA A 282 21.39 -14.71 -14.28
N THR A 283 20.87 -15.10 -15.45
CA THR A 283 19.91 -16.20 -15.60
C THR A 283 20.52 -17.52 -15.16
N LYS A 284 21.76 -17.81 -15.55
CA LYS A 284 22.49 -19.01 -15.14
C LYS A 284 22.66 -19.07 -13.62
N ARG A 285 23.01 -17.95 -12.98
CA ARG A 285 23.12 -17.82 -11.52
C ARG A 285 21.78 -18.02 -10.82
N ALA A 286 20.71 -17.38 -11.30
CA ALA A 286 19.36 -17.54 -10.77
C ALA A 286 18.88 -19.00 -10.86
N CYS A 287 19.08 -19.65 -12.01
CA CYS A 287 18.71 -21.06 -12.20
C CYS A 287 19.53 -22.01 -11.31
N SER A 288 20.82 -21.76 -11.14
CA SER A 288 21.68 -22.52 -10.21
C SER A 288 21.22 -22.37 -8.76
N TRP A 289 20.86 -21.14 -8.34
CA TRP A 289 20.27 -20.90 -7.02
C TRP A 289 18.95 -21.66 -6.86
N LEU A 290 18.05 -21.61 -7.84
CA LEU A 290 16.75 -22.28 -7.80
C LEU A 290 16.88 -23.80 -7.66
N GLN A 291 17.86 -24.40 -8.34
CA GLN A 291 18.17 -25.83 -8.20
C GLN A 291 18.73 -26.18 -6.83
N LYS A 292 19.57 -25.30 -6.27
CA LYS A 292 20.22 -25.52 -4.97
C LYS A 292 19.27 -25.32 -3.79
N TYR A 293 18.36 -24.35 -3.89
CA TYR A 293 17.44 -23.94 -2.82
C TYR A 293 15.98 -23.95 -3.30
N PRO A 294 15.43 -25.12 -3.69
CA PRO A 294 14.08 -25.21 -4.26
C PRO A 294 12.96 -24.88 -3.27
N LYS A 295 13.28 -24.78 -1.97
CA LYS A 295 12.40 -24.37 -0.88
C LYS A 295 12.89 -23.09 -0.19
N GLY A 296 13.63 -22.27 -0.92
CA GLY A 296 14.25 -21.09 -0.35
C GLY A 296 15.46 -21.39 0.53
N ARG A 297 16.06 -20.33 1.05
CA ARG A 297 17.30 -20.34 1.84
C ARG A 297 17.11 -19.52 3.12
N ARG A 298 16.62 -20.17 4.17
CA ARG A 298 16.60 -19.60 5.52
C ARG A 298 17.99 -19.65 6.15
N THR A 299 18.35 -18.61 6.92
CA THR A 299 19.63 -18.48 7.62
C THR A 299 19.39 -17.99 9.05
N ALA A 300 20.43 -17.90 9.87
CA ALA A 300 20.34 -17.28 11.20
C ALA A 300 19.95 -15.79 11.18
N LYS A 301 20.00 -15.13 10.01
CA LYS A 301 19.60 -13.74 9.82
C LYS A 301 18.15 -13.59 9.36
N THR A 302 17.44 -14.69 9.14
CA THR A 302 16.08 -14.66 8.59
C THR A 302 15.10 -14.20 9.65
N HIS A 303 14.64 -12.96 9.51
CA HIS A 303 13.70 -12.27 10.39
C HIS A 303 12.24 -12.48 10.01
N ALA A 304 11.97 -12.63 8.71
CA ALA A 304 10.62 -12.81 8.21
C ALA A 304 10.61 -13.61 6.91
N VAL A 305 9.41 -14.05 6.51
CA VAL A 305 9.14 -14.74 5.26
C VAL A 305 7.95 -14.06 4.58
N HIS A 306 8.15 -13.61 3.35
CA HIS A 306 7.06 -13.21 2.46
C HIS A 306 6.42 -14.45 1.83
N HIS A 307 5.11 -14.65 1.99
CA HIS A 307 4.39 -15.83 1.46
C HIS A 307 3.96 -15.70 -0.01
N TRP A 308 4.20 -14.53 -0.62
CA TRP A 308 4.01 -14.28 -2.06
C TRP A 308 2.59 -14.57 -2.54
N GLN A 309 1.57 -14.26 -1.75
CA GLN A 309 0.19 -14.60 -2.08
C GLN A 309 -0.33 -13.85 -3.32
N HIS A 310 0.30 -12.72 -3.67
CA HIS A 310 0.00 -11.94 -4.88
C HIS A 310 -1.50 -11.59 -4.97
N THR A 311 -2.05 -11.17 -3.83
CA THR A 311 -3.50 -10.95 -3.64
C THR A 311 -4.07 -9.84 -4.51
N TRP A 312 -3.22 -8.96 -5.02
CA TRP A 312 -3.58 -7.87 -5.91
C TRP A 312 -3.83 -8.32 -7.36
N GLY A 313 -3.15 -9.39 -7.83
CA GLY A 313 -3.30 -9.89 -9.20
C GLY A 313 -4.11 -11.19 -9.31
N MET A 314 -4.03 -12.07 -8.31
CA MET A 314 -4.70 -13.38 -8.28
C MET A 314 -5.91 -13.45 -7.34
N GLY A 315 -6.20 -12.36 -6.61
CA GLY A 315 -7.13 -12.37 -5.47
C GLY A 315 -6.53 -13.03 -4.24
N ASP A 316 -7.18 -12.87 -3.08
CA ASP A 316 -6.70 -13.44 -1.82
C ASP A 316 -6.86 -14.97 -1.71
N ARG A 317 -7.67 -15.57 -2.60
CA ARG A 317 -7.99 -17.02 -2.63
C ARG A 317 -8.50 -17.56 -1.28
N ALA A 318 -8.99 -16.67 -0.42
CA ALA A 318 -9.43 -17.03 0.91
C ALA A 318 -10.80 -17.73 0.84
N THR A 319 -10.96 -18.80 1.63
CA THR A 319 -12.26 -19.46 1.82
C THR A 319 -13.04 -18.90 3.00
N SER A 320 -12.38 -18.12 3.86
CA SER A 320 -12.94 -17.53 5.08
C SER A 320 -12.18 -16.27 5.47
N TYR A 321 -12.89 -15.36 6.12
CA TYR A 321 -12.39 -14.07 6.60
C TYR A 321 -12.61 -13.95 8.10
N VAL A 322 -11.73 -13.20 8.75
CA VAL A 322 -11.78 -12.85 10.17
C VAL A 322 -11.62 -11.34 10.33
N SER A 323 -12.16 -10.79 11.41
CA SER A 323 -11.91 -9.40 11.79
C SER A 323 -10.57 -9.24 12.48
N LEU A 324 -10.04 -8.02 12.49
CA LEU A 324 -8.82 -7.64 13.20
C LEU A 324 -8.92 -7.96 14.70
N ASN A 325 -10.11 -7.77 15.29
CA ASN A 325 -10.37 -8.08 16.69
C ASN A 325 -10.39 -9.60 16.95
N GLU A 326 -10.68 -10.44 15.96
CA GLU A 326 -10.54 -11.90 16.09
C GLU A 326 -9.08 -12.35 16.01
N ILE A 327 -8.26 -11.70 15.17
CA ILE A 327 -6.81 -11.93 15.10
C ILE A 327 -6.14 -11.49 16.41
N PHE A 328 -6.58 -10.36 16.98
CA PHE A 328 -5.98 -9.70 18.13
C PHE A 328 -6.98 -9.40 19.26
N PRO A 329 -7.60 -10.43 19.89
CA PRO A 329 -8.74 -10.25 20.79
C PRO A 329 -8.44 -9.60 22.14
N ARG A 330 -7.16 -9.43 22.48
CA ARG A 330 -6.71 -8.90 23.79
C ARG A 330 -5.53 -7.94 23.67
N ASP A 331 -5.18 -7.58 22.44
CA ASP A 331 -4.04 -6.72 22.17
C ASP A 331 -4.52 -5.30 21.87
N ASP A 332 -3.77 -4.33 22.36
CA ASP A 332 -3.93 -2.94 21.95
C ASP A 332 -3.41 -2.79 20.51
N VAL A 333 -4.30 -2.98 19.54
CA VAL A 333 -4.04 -2.70 18.12
C VAL A 333 -4.43 -1.27 17.82
N TRP A 334 -3.45 -0.46 17.43
CA TRP A 334 -3.67 0.94 17.12
C TRP A 334 -4.28 1.10 15.73
N ARG A 335 -5.14 2.10 15.63
CA ARG A 335 -5.64 2.63 14.36
C ARG A 335 -5.08 4.04 14.21
N PRO A 336 -4.74 4.49 12.99
CA PRO A 336 -4.24 5.84 12.81
C PRO A 336 -5.31 6.86 13.21
N THR A 337 -4.91 7.87 13.98
CA THR A 337 -5.75 9.00 14.36
C THR A 337 -5.43 10.18 13.45
N PHE A 338 -6.45 10.84 12.90
CA PHE A 338 -6.31 11.92 11.93
C PHE A 338 -6.96 13.21 12.41
#